data_AF-A0A2D9HC40-F1
#
_entry.id   AF-A0A2D9HC40-F1
#
_cell.length_a   1.000
_cell.length_b   1.000
_cell.length_c   1.000
_cell.angle_alpha   90.00
_cell.angle_beta   90.00
_cell.angle_gamma   90.00
#
_symmetry.space_group_name_H-M   'P 1'
#
loop_
_entity.id
_entity.type
_entity.pdbx_description
1 polymer ?
#
loop_
_entity_poly.entity_id
_entity_poly.type
_entity_poly.pdbx_seq_one_letter_code
_entity_poly.pdbx_strand_id
1 'polypeptide(L)'
;MGETLEVEMMFQLLTALAVLASPVLSKEGAMRRVDNFAEIDAIRGDGGGLALRFYDAITGQPIIGGTVDLEGKSARTGRDGRVLLPWPKNLAAGDDERALEFRARGYITTRLKVRFQARTLFNNRFSISPKLPTPKHLRIVLDWGRTPADLDAHFSKLGGYHISYRHKKSFQDLVNLDRDDTDGEGPETITIRRVDPEGRYSFFVHDYTHRGQPSSTALSKSRARVMVFGNGRLLHVFRVPSQGQGRVWEVFSVEAGEVRGQGRLR
;
A
#
# COMPACT_ATOMS: atom_id res chain seq x y z
N MET A 1 12.96 34.53 -4.76
CA MET A 1 12.82 33.62 -5.92
C MET A 1 13.78 32.42 -5.87
N GLY A 2 14.72 32.32 -4.90
CA GLY A 2 15.65 31.19 -4.78
C GLY A 2 15.17 30.00 -3.94
N GLU A 3 14.41 30.22 -2.85
CA GLU A 3 13.98 29.13 -1.94
C GLU A 3 12.85 28.24 -2.48
N THR A 4 12.10 28.71 -3.48
CA THR A 4 11.03 27.93 -4.12
C THR A 4 11.58 26.91 -5.11
N LEU A 5 12.79 27.11 -5.64
CA LEU A 5 13.42 26.23 -6.63
C LEU A 5 14.14 25.03 -5.98
N GLU A 6 14.67 25.18 -4.75
CA GLU A 6 15.36 24.06 -4.07
C GLU A 6 14.41 22.92 -3.66
N VAL A 7 13.18 23.25 -3.26
CA VAL A 7 12.17 22.23 -2.91
C VAL A 7 11.55 21.58 -4.16
N GLU A 8 11.53 22.30 -5.29
CA GLU A 8 10.96 21.84 -6.55
C GLU A 8 11.95 20.95 -7.34
N MET A 9 13.26 21.19 -7.20
CA MET A 9 14.32 20.33 -7.77
C MET A 9 14.57 19.03 -7.01
N MET A 10 14.23 18.93 -5.73
CA MET A 10 14.48 17.72 -4.91
C MET A 10 13.52 16.54 -5.17
N PHE A 11 12.53 16.68 -6.06
CA PHE A 11 11.58 15.61 -6.41
C PHE A 11 11.52 15.24 -7.90
N GLN A 12 12.45 15.77 -8.73
CA GLN A 12 12.57 15.42 -10.14
C GLN A 12 13.97 14.91 -10.50
N LEU A 13 14.24 13.64 -10.18
CA LEU A 13 15.19 12.69 -10.82
C LEU A 13 15.22 11.46 -9.88
N LEU A 14 15.02 10.19 -10.21
CA LEU A 14 14.84 9.41 -11.43
C LEU A 14 13.64 8.46 -11.25
N THR A 15 12.84 8.29 -12.29
CA THR A 15 12.23 6.99 -12.62
C THR A 15 13.30 6.10 -13.23
N ALA A 16 13.77 5.08 -12.53
CA ALA A 16 14.52 3.97 -13.12
C ALA A 16 14.28 2.66 -12.35
N LEU A 17 13.76 1.69 -13.10
CA LEU A 17 13.77 0.22 -12.93
C LEU A 17 14.19 -0.39 -11.58
N ALA A 18 13.28 -1.16 -10.98
CA ALA A 18 13.64 -2.39 -10.29
C ALA A 18 12.84 -3.55 -10.91
N VAL A 19 13.38 -4.11 -12.00
CA VAL A 19 13.09 -5.48 -12.43
C VAL A 19 14.13 -6.35 -11.73
N LEU A 20 13.70 -7.15 -10.75
CA LEU A 20 14.46 -8.32 -10.35
C LEU A 20 13.63 -9.54 -10.74
N ALA A 21 13.98 -10.08 -11.91
CA ALA A 21 13.67 -11.46 -12.25
C ALA A 21 14.52 -12.37 -11.36
N SER A 22 13.93 -13.44 -10.86
CA SER A 22 14.66 -14.64 -10.46
C SER A 22 13.92 -15.85 -11.04
N PRO A 23 14.61 -16.78 -11.71
CA PRO A 23 13.98 -17.96 -12.29
C PRO A 23 13.91 -19.09 -11.26
N VAL A 24 12.87 -19.93 -11.36
CA VAL A 24 12.96 -21.38 -11.68
C VAL A 24 11.65 -22.10 -11.32
N LEU A 25 11.31 -23.03 -12.21
CA LEU A 25 10.13 -23.88 -12.32
C LEU A 25 9.87 -24.86 -11.16
N SER A 26 8.56 -25.09 -10.97
CA SER A 26 7.83 -26.36 -10.76
C SER A 26 8.03 -27.18 -9.48
N LYS A 27 6.92 -27.34 -8.74
CA LYS A 27 6.18 -28.61 -8.74
C LYS A 27 4.72 -28.41 -8.31
N GLU A 28 3.81 -29.01 -9.08
CA GLU A 28 2.39 -29.15 -8.77
C GLU A 28 2.20 -29.79 -7.39
N GLY A 29 1.25 -29.26 -6.61
CA GLY A 29 0.94 -29.77 -5.28
C GLY A 29 -0.30 -29.14 -4.67
N ALA A 30 -1.43 -29.81 -4.87
CA ALA A 30 -2.66 -29.80 -4.06
C ALA A 30 -3.20 -28.45 -3.55
N MET A 31 -4.19 -27.95 -4.27
CA MET A 31 -5.12 -26.89 -3.84
C MET A 31 -5.89 -27.35 -2.59
N ARG A 32 -5.42 -26.95 -1.40
CA ARG A 32 -6.20 -27.03 -0.16
C ARG A 32 -7.06 -25.79 -0.04
N ARG A 33 -8.36 -26.00 -0.25
CA ARG A 33 -9.46 -25.08 0.06
C ARG A 33 -9.45 -24.80 1.56
N VAL A 34 -8.99 -23.61 1.96
CA VAL A 34 -9.11 -23.14 3.34
C VAL A 34 -9.42 -21.64 3.30
N ASP A 35 -10.64 -21.35 3.74
CA ASP A 35 -11.14 -20.11 4.34
C ASP A 35 -10.93 -18.79 3.59
N ASN A 36 -12.03 -18.23 3.06
CA ASN A 36 -12.51 -16.89 3.45
C ASN A 36 -13.67 -16.42 2.57
N PHE A 37 -14.71 -15.87 3.21
CA PHE A 37 -15.86 -15.19 2.60
C PHE A 37 -15.48 -13.97 1.71
N ALA A 38 -14.20 -13.64 1.56
CA ALA A 38 -13.67 -12.65 0.61
C ALA A 38 -13.33 -13.22 -0.79
N GLU A 39 -13.16 -14.55 -0.93
CA GLU A 39 -12.88 -15.20 -2.24
C GLU A 39 -14.14 -15.37 -3.10
N ILE A 40 -15.34 -15.27 -2.52
CA ILE A 40 -16.60 -15.59 -3.23
C ILE A 40 -17.06 -14.45 -4.17
N ASP A 41 -16.48 -13.26 -4.07
CA ASP A 41 -16.77 -12.14 -4.99
C ASP A 41 -15.71 -11.96 -6.10
N ALA A 42 -14.72 -12.87 -6.14
CA ALA A 42 -13.71 -12.98 -7.20
C ALA A 42 -13.77 -14.39 -7.84
N ILE A 43 -14.97 -14.89 -8.11
CA ILE A 43 -15.15 -16.19 -8.78
C ILE A 43 -14.98 -15.98 -10.27
N ARG A 44 -13.81 -16.42 -10.77
CA ARG A 44 -13.48 -16.88 -12.13
C ARG A 44 -13.87 -15.96 -13.30
N GLY A 45 -13.08 -16.02 -14.37
CA GLY A 45 -13.33 -15.31 -15.62
C GLY A 45 -14.55 -15.81 -16.42
N ASP A 46 -15.58 -16.34 -15.75
CA ASP A 46 -16.75 -17.00 -16.34
C ASP A 46 -18.09 -16.26 -16.13
N GLY A 47 -18.12 -15.08 -15.50
CA GLY A 47 -19.31 -14.20 -15.57
C GLY A 47 -19.46 -13.10 -14.52
N GLY A 48 -18.75 -13.17 -13.38
CA GLY A 48 -18.72 -12.09 -12.39
C GLY A 48 -17.57 -11.12 -12.71
N GLY A 49 -17.83 -9.85 -12.98
CA GLY A 49 -16.77 -8.87 -13.29
C GLY A 49 -15.69 -8.73 -12.21
N LEU A 50 -14.62 -8.01 -12.51
CA LEU A 50 -13.55 -7.66 -11.59
C LEU A 50 -14.08 -6.69 -10.50
N ALA A 51 -14.23 -7.19 -9.28
CA ALA A 51 -14.64 -6.38 -8.14
C ALA A 51 -13.41 -5.73 -7.45
N LEU A 52 -13.40 -4.40 -7.34
CA LEU A 52 -12.41 -3.63 -6.58
C LEU A 52 -13.12 -2.74 -5.55
N ARG A 53 -12.47 -2.43 -4.43
CA ARG A 53 -13.02 -1.65 -3.33
C ARG A 53 -12.06 -0.52 -2.94
N PHE A 54 -12.60 0.67 -2.74
CA PHE A 54 -11.85 1.88 -2.45
C PHE A 54 -12.34 2.55 -1.17
N TYR A 55 -11.42 2.77 -0.25
CA TYR A 55 -11.68 3.33 1.08
C TYR A 55 -10.86 4.58 1.33
N ASP A 56 -11.38 5.46 2.17
CA ASP A 56 -10.67 6.63 2.65
C ASP A 56 -9.56 6.18 3.61
N ALA A 57 -8.30 6.55 3.30
CA ALA A 57 -7.16 6.11 4.09
C ALA A 57 -7.18 6.58 5.54
N ILE A 58 -7.88 7.68 5.86
CA ILE A 58 -7.92 8.24 7.22
C ILE A 58 -9.10 7.68 8.01
N THR A 59 -10.28 7.59 7.39
CA THR A 59 -11.50 7.19 8.11
C THR A 59 -11.82 5.70 7.99
N GLY A 60 -11.20 4.99 7.03
CA GLY A 60 -11.55 3.62 6.68
C GLY A 60 -12.93 3.48 6.03
N GLN A 61 -13.63 4.59 5.75
CA GLN A 61 -14.97 4.56 5.17
C GLN A 61 -14.94 4.35 3.65
N PRO A 62 -15.96 3.72 3.07
CA PRO A 62 -16.01 3.54 1.62
C PRO A 62 -16.08 4.88 0.88
N ILE A 63 -15.31 5.01 -0.21
CA ILE A 63 -15.38 6.20 -1.07
C ILE A 63 -16.50 6.01 -2.08
N ILE A 64 -17.56 6.80 -1.96
CA ILE A 64 -18.75 6.71 -2.81
C ILE A 64 -18.59 7.60 -4.05
N GLY A 65 -18.94 7.06 -5.23
CA GLY A 65 -18.97 7.82 -6.49
C GLY A 65 -17.60 8.17 -7.07
N GLY A 66 -16.52 7.54 -6.61
CA GLY A 66 -15.20 7.64 -7.21
C GLY A 66 -15.16 6.95 -8.56
N THR A 67 -14.52 7.57 -9.55
CA THR A 67 -14.31 7.00 -10.88
C THR A 67 -13.06 6.13 -10.86
N VAL A 68 -13.21 4.89 -11.32
CA VAL A 68 -12.13 3.91 -11.45
C VAL A 68 -11.96 3.61 -12.93
N ASP A 69 -10.75 3.77 -13.46
CA ASP A 69 -10.38 3.40 -14.82
C ASP A 69 -9.32 2.29 -14.79
N LEU A 70 -9.60 1.19 -15.47
CA LEU A 70 -8.68 0.09 -15.69
C LEU A 70 -8.61 -0.16 -17.20
N GLU A 71 -7.46 0.12 -17.80
CA GLU A 71 -7.23 -0.06 -19.24
C GLU A 71 -8.30 0.61 -20.14
N GLY A 72 -8.77 1.80 -19.76
CA GLY A 72 -9.78 2.56 -20.50
C GLY A 72 -11.21 2.05 -20.29
N LYS A 73 -11.42 1.06 -19.42
CA LYS A 73 -12.75 0.68 -18.91
C LYS A 73 -12.99 1.40 -17.61
N SER A 74 -14.03 2.22 -17.56
CA SER A 74 -14.35 3.00 -16.37
C SER A 74 -15.73 2.70 -15.79
N ALA A 75 -15.79 2.77 -14.47
CA ALA A 75 -17.02 2.65 -13.69
C ALA A 75 -16.89 3.46 -12.40
N ARG A 76 -17.99 3.63 -11.67
CA ARG A 76 -18.01 4.37 -10.40
C ARG A 76 -18.23 3.46 -9.21
N THR A 77 -17.63 3.81 -8.08
CA THR A 77 -17.83 3.10 -6.82
C THR A 77 -19.24 3.32 -6.28
N GLY A 78 -19.84 2.25 -5.75
CA GLY A 78 -21.13 2.25 -5.07
C GLY A 78 -21.05 2.73 -3.62
N ARG A 79 -22.15 2.52 -2.87
CA ARG A 79 -22.26 2.94 -1.44
C ARG A 79 -21.30 2.20 -0.51
N ASP A 80 -20.89 1.01 -0.88
CA ASP A 80 -19.92 0.18 -0.17
C ASP A 80 -18.48 0.36 -0.70
N GLY A 81 -18.24 1.38 -1.54
CA GLY A 81 -16.92 1.65 -2.13
C GLY A 81 -16.50 0.65 -3.21
N ARG A 82 -17.38 -0.32 -3.55
CA ARG A 82 -17.13 -1.35 -4.56
C ARG A 82 -17.40 -0.80 -5.95
N VAL A 83 -16.56 -1.21 -6.91
CA VAL A 83 -16.78 -1.04 -8.34
C VAL A 83 -16.67 -2.39 -9.02
N LEU A 84 -17.46 -2.60 -10.08
CA LEU A 84 -17.38 -3.78 -10.94
C LEU A 84 -16.88 -3.35 -12.32
N LEU A 85 -15.75 -3.90 -12.76
CA LEU A 85 -15.16 -3.65 -14.07
C LEU A 85 -15.10 -4.95 -14.88
N PRO A 86 -14.99 -4.89 -16.22
CA PRO A 86 -14.67 -6.07 -17.01
C PRO A 86 -13.31 -6.66 -16.59
N TRP A 87 -13.18 -7.99 -16.61
CA TRP A 87 -11.88 -8.63 -16.44
C TRP A 87 -10.92 -8.23 -17.56
N PRO A 88 -9.64 -7.92 -17.25
CA PRO A 88 -8.62 -7.71 -18.26
C PRO A 88 -8.49 -8.92 -19.17
N LYS A 89 -8.35 -8.68 -20.47
CA LYS A 89 -8.07 -9.74 -21.45
C LYS A 89 -6.58 -10.09 -21.40
N ASN A 90 -6.25 -11.30 -21.86
CA ASN A 90 -4.86 -11.75 -22.07
C ASN A 90 -3.97 -11.61 -20.81
N LEU A 91 -4.50 -11.96 -19.63
CA LEU A 91 -3.70 -12.03 -18.41
C LEU A 91 -2.62 -13.11 -18.55
N ALA A 92 -1.37 -12.76 -18.20
CA ALA A 92 -0.28 -13.71 -18.15
C ALA A 92 -0.59 -14.86 -17.19
N ALA A 93 -0.01 -16.04 -17.45
CA ALA A 93 -0.15 -17.20 -16.56
C ALA A 93 0.59 -17.00 -15.23
N GLY A 94 1.63 -16.17 -15.21
CA GLY A 94 2.41 -15.82 -14.03
C GLY A 94 1.90 -14.57 -13.31
N ASP A 95 2.84 -13.75 -12.83
CA ASP A 95 2.55 -12.41 -12.34
C ASP A 95 2.25 -11.46 -13.51
N ASP A 96 1.23 -10.64 -13.31
CA ASP A 96 0.77 -9.64 -14.25
C ASP A 96 0.35 -8.38 -13.49
N GLU A 97 0.63 -7.19 -14.02
CA GLU A 97 0.21 -5.92 -13.44
C GLU A 97 -0.50 -5.05 -14.48
N ARG A 98 -1.68 -4.53 -14.13
CA ARG A 98 -2.45 -3.60 -14.97
C ARG A 98 -2.56 -2.22 -14.33
N ALA A 99 -2.39 -1.18 -15.13
CA ALA A 99 -2.48 0.20 -14.69
C ALA A 99 -3.93 0.57 -14.37
N LEU A 100 -4.14 1.14 -13.19
CA LEU A 100 -5.42 1.63 -12.69
C LEU A 100 -5.30 3.09 -12.29
N GLU A 101 -6.30 3.89 -12.66
CA GLU A 101 -6.48 5.24 -12.16
C GLU A 101 -7.74 5.34 -11.30
N PHE A 102 -7.61 5.91 -10.12
CA PHE A 102 -8.72 6.28 -9.26
C PHE A 102 -8.83 7.81 -9.15
N ARG A 103 -10.04 8.34 -9.33
CA ARG A 103 -10.37 9.77 -9.22
C ARG A 103 -11.62 9.97 -8.38
N ALA A 104 -11.54 10.80 -7.34
CA ALA A 104 -12.69 11.24 -6.56
C ALA A 104 -12.49 12.67 -6.04
N ARG A 105 -13.58 13.43 -5.90
CA ARG A 105 -13.53 14.77 -5.32
C ARG A 105 -13.00 14.69 -3.89
N GLY A 106 -12.04 15.54 -3.54
CA GLY A 106 -11.44 15.56 -2.20
C GLY A 106 -10.29 14.57 -2.01
N TYR A 107 -10.00 13.71 -2.99
CA TYR A 107 -8.92 12.72 -2.94
C TYR A 107 -7.78 13.07 -3.90
N ILE A 108 -6.61 12.49 -3.64
CA ILE A 108 -5.49 12.49 -4.58
C ILE A 108 -5.84 11.56 -5.75
N THR A 109 -5.72 12.06 -6.98
CA THR A 109 -5.80 11.20 -8.17
C THR A 109 -4.69 10.17 -8.07
N THR A 110 -5.06 8.90 -7.96
CA THR A 110 -4.12 7.82 -7.65
C THR A 110 -3.96 6.92 -8.86
N ARG A 111 -2.75 6.88 -9.40
CA ARG A 111 -2.35 5.95 -10.47
C ARG A 111 -1.54 4.84 -9.85
N LEU A 112 -2.06 3.62 -9.85
CA LEU A 112 -1.44 2.45 -9.24
C LEU A 112 -1.53 1.25 -10.17
N LYS A 113 -0.90 0.14 -9.79
CA LYS A 113 -0.99 -1.12 -10.53
C LYS A 113 -1.75 -2.17 -9.75
N VAL A 114 -2.78 -2.74 -10.36
CA VAL A 114 -3.50 -3.91 -9.86
C VAL A 114 -2.73 -5.15 -10.29
N ARG A 115 -2.40 -6.01 -9.33
CA ARG A 115 -1.65 -7.25 -9.57
C ARG A 115 -2.60 -8.43 -9.75
N PHE A 116 -2.30 -9.24 -10.74
CA PHE A 116 -2.89 -10.55 -10.98
C PHE A 116 -1.79 -11.59 -10.85
N GLN A 117 -2.12 -12.75 -10.28
CA GLN A 117 -1.21 -13.87 -10.14
C GLN A 117 -1.96 -15.14 -10.49
N ALA A 118 -1.41 -15.97 -11.38
CA ALA A 118 -2.10 -17.17 -11.87
C ALA A 118 -3.52 -16.85 -12.38
N ARG A 119 -3.67 -15.71 -13.08
CA ARG A 119 -4.94 -15.17 -13.59
C ARG A 119 -6.01 -14.89 -12.52
N THR A 120 -5.61 -14.80 -11.25
CA THR A 120 -6.46 -14.37 -10.13
C THR A 120 -6.06 -13.00 -9.64
N LEU A 121 -6.99 -12.24 -9.08
CA LEU A 121 -6.71 -10.93 -8.50
C LEU A 121 -5.94 -11.08 -7.19
N PHE A 122 -4.80 -10.40 -7.06
CA PHE A 122 -3.98 -10.47 -5.84
C PHE A 122 -4.59 -9.66 -4.70
N ASN A 123 -4.93 -8.39 -4.95
CA ASN A 123 -5.57 -7.49 -3.98
C ASN A 123 -6.74 -6.76 -4.63
N ASN A 124 -7.90 -6.76 -3.98
CA ASN A 124 -9.09 -6.05 -4.44
C ASN A 124 -9.38 -4.77 -3.65
N ARG A 125 -8.66 -4.50 -2.54
CA ARG A 125 -8.87 -3.35 -1.65
C ARG A 125 -7.75 -2.34 -1.77
N PHE A 126 -8.12 -1.05 -1.77
CA PHE A 126 -7.19 0.07 -1.89
C PHE A 126 -7.63 1.23 -1.00
N SER A 127 -6.73 1.70 -0.15
CA SER A 127 -6.97 2.90 0.65
C SER A 127 -6.39 4.14 -0.04
N ILE A 128 -7.26 5.12 -0.31
CA ILE A 128 -6.92 6.32 -1.08
C ILE A 128 -6.81 7.51 -0.14
N SER A 129 -5.70 8.25 -0.29
CA SER A 129 -5.43 9.44 0.49
C SER A 129 -6.37 10.60 0.09
N PRO A 130 -7.09 11.22 1.05
CA PRO A 130 -7.61 12.57 0.88
C PRO A 130 -6.52 13.55 0.44
N LYS A 131 -6.89 14.62 -0.25
CA LYS A 131 -5.95 15.69 -0.61
C LYS A 131 -5.19 16.18 0.62
N LEU A 132 -3.88 16.27 0.48
CA LEU A 132 -3.03 16.86 1.50
C LEU A 132 -3.14 18.40 1.41
N PRO A 133 -3.31 19.10 2.54
CA PRO A 133 -3.45 20.57 2.53
C PRO A 133 -2.28 21.33 1.91
N THR A 134 -1.08 20.74 1.94
CA THR A 134 0.14 21.37 1.44
C THR A 134 1.01 20.34 0.74
N PRO A 135 1.87 20.74 -0.23
CA PRO A 135 2.81 19.85 -0.88
C PRO A 135 3.87 19.29 0.08
N LYS A 136 4.16 19.99 1.19
CA LYS A 136 5.14 19.59 2.20
C LYS A 136 4.66 18.48 3.14
N HIS A 137 3.38 18.12 3.07
CA HIS A 137 2.87 17.00 3.86
C HIS A 137 3.14 15.68 3.14
N LEU A 138 3.41 14.64 3.93
CA LEU A 138 3.46 13.26 3.46
C LEU A 138 2.39 12.44 4.17
N ARG A 139 1.88 11.43 3.47
CA ARG A 139 1.03 10.40 4.06
C ARG A 139 1.53 9.03 3.65
N ILE A 140 1.71 8.16 4.62
CA ILE A 140 2.09 6.76 4.44
C ILE A 140 0.87 5.92 4.80
N VAL A 141 0.44 5.07 3.88
CA VAL A 141 -0.74 4.21 4.01
C VAL A 141 -0.30 2.76 3.88
N LEU A 142 -0.58 1.95 4.89
CA LEU A 142 -0.37 0.51 4.92
C LEU A 142 -1.71 -0.19 4.69
N ASP A 143 -1.84 -0.89 3.56
CA ASP A 143 -2.93 -1.82 3.28
C ASP A 143 -2.43 -3.26 3.47
N TRP A 144 -3.28 -4.19 3.93
CA TRP A 144 -3.01 -5.62 3.91
C TRP A 144 -4.29 -6.43 3.69
N GLY A 145 -4.16 -7.75 3.56
CA GLY A 145 -5.28 -8.67 3.47
C GLY A 145 -5.92 -8.97 4.82
N ARG A 146 -6.84 -9.92 4.86
CA ARG A 146 -7.52 -10.34 6.10
C ARG A 146 -6.59 -11.03 7.13
N THR A 147 -5.48 -11.58 6.67
CA THR A 147 -4.57 -12.37 7.50
C THR A 147 -3.12 -11.99 7.18
N PRO A 148 -2.27 -11.66 8.18
CA PRO A 148 -2.59 -11.52 9.61
C PRO A 148 -3.64 -10.43 9.88
N ALA A 149 -4.31 -10.51 11.03
CA ALA A 149 -5.38 -9.57 11.38
C ALA A 149 -4.79 -8.17 11.64
N ASP A 150 -3.71 -8.13 12.40
CA ASP A 150 -3.09 -6.90 12.89
C ASP A 150 -1.66 -6.75 12.35
N LEU A 151 -1.47 -5.71 11.52
CA LEU A 151 -0.18 -5.21 11.08
C LEU A 151 0.01 -3.76 11.51
N ASP A 152 1.05 -3.49 12.29
CA ASP A 152 1.38 -2.15 12.78
C ASP A 152 2.34 -1.42 11.84
N ALA A 153 2.06 -0.15 11.58
CA ALA A 153 2.93 0.83 10.96
C ALA A 153 3.86 1.45 12.00
N HIS A 154 5.16 1.35 11.74
CA HIS A 154 6.21 1.91 12.57
C HIS A 154 7.02 2.93 11.78
N PHE A 155 7.01 4.20 12.20
CA PHE A 155 7.76 5.27 11.55
C PHE A 155 8.72 5.94 12.53
N SER A 156 10.01 5.86 12.24
CA SER A 156 11.06 6.33 13.13
C SER A 156 11.90 7.42 12.48
N LYS A 157 12.21 8.47 13.24
CA LYS A 157 13.27 9.45 12.93
C LYS A 157 14.47 9.17 13.81
N LEU A 158 15.64 8.98 13.22
CA LEU A 158 16.86 8.72 13.97
C LEU A 158 17.19 9.90 14.91
N GLY A 159 17.45 9.60 16.18
CA GLY A 159 17.72 10.62 17.20
C GLY A 159 16.51 11.48 17.58
N GLY A 160 15.31 11.14 17.11
CA GLY A 160 14.08 11.88 17.36
C GLY A 160 13.01 11.01 18.00
N TYR A 161 12.04 10.59 17.19
CA TYR A 161 10.82 9.92 17.66
C TYR A 161 10.59 8.58 16.94
N HIS A 162 9.69 7.78 17.52
CA HIS A 162 9.19 6.55 16.94
C HIS A 162 7.67 6.52 17.07
N ILE A 163 6.98 6.62 15.94
CA ILE A 163 5.52 6.53 15.81
C ILE A 163 5.10 5.09 15.64
N SER A 164 4.11 4.67 16.43
CA SER A 164 3.45 3.36 16.41
C SER A 164 2.11 3.45 17.17
N TYR A 165 1.34 2.37 17.26
CA TYR A 165 0.11 2.35 18.08
C TYR A 165 0.33 2.78 19.54
N ARG A 166 1.53 2.54 20.10
CA ARG A 166 1.90 2.95 21.48
C ARG A 166 2.20 4.44 21.60
N HIS A 167 2.77 5.04 20.55
CA HIS A 167 3.19 6.43 20.52
C HIS A 167 2.69 7.07 19.22
N LYS A 168 1.41 7.46 19.23
CA LYS A 168 0.71 7.86 18.00
C LYS A 168 1.07 9.26 17.50
N LYS A 169 1.82 10.07 18.26
CA LYS A 169 2.07 11.48 17.93
C LYS A 169 3.50 11.90 18.25
N SER A 170 4.04 12.80 17.43
CA SER A 170 5.26 13.56 17.70
C SER A 170 5.07 15.02 17.31
N PHE A 171 5.41 15.93 18.21
CA PHE A 171 5.31 17.38 17.96
C PHE A 171 6.50 17.94 17.18
N GLN A 172 7.63 17.23 17.13
CA GLN A 172 8.85 17.68 16.45
C GLN A 172 8.59 17.94 14.96
N ASP A 173 7.98 16.96 14.28
CA ASP A 173 7.68 16.99 12.85
C ASP A 173 6.16 16.97 12.57
N LEU A 174 5.35 17.18 13.62
CA LEU A 174 3.88 17.11 13.59
C LEU A 174 3.38 15.82 12.92
N VAL A 175 3.87 14.67 13.43
CA VAL A 175 3.54 13.34 12.91
C VAL A 175 2.42 12.72 13.73
N ASN A 176 1.44 12.15 13.05
CA ASN A 176 0.33 11.42 13.66
C ASN A 176 0.14 10.06 12.98
N LEU A 177 -0.09 9.00 13.77
CA LEU A 177 -0.82 7.82 13.34
C LEU A 177 -2.31 8.18 13.35
N ASP A 178 -2.86 8.48 12.18
CA ASP A 178 -4.24 8.95 12.00
C ASP A 178 -5.26 7.82 12.13
N ARG A 179 -4.89 6.62 11.64
CA ARG A 179 -5.69 5.41 11.72
C ARG A 179 -4.80 4.23 12.08
N ASP A 180 -5.32 3.42 12.99
CA ASP A 180 -4.76 2.20 13.56
C ASP A 180 -5.89 1.16 13.47
N ASP A 181 -5.63 0.06 12.78
CA ASP A 181 -6.64 -0.94 12.39
C ASP A 181 -6.11 -2.33 12.77
N THR A 182 -6.88 -3.06 13.59
CA THR A 182 -6.37 -4.21 14.34
C THR A 182 -7.06 -5.53 13.99
N ASP A 183 -8.04 -5.54 13.08
CA ASP A 183 -8.93 -6.69 12.80
C ASP A 183 -8.90 -7.20 11.35
N GLY A 184 -7.97 -6.70 10.53
CA GLY A 184 -7.67 -7.17 9.19
C GLY A 184 -8.14 -6.21 8.11
N GLU A 185 -7.61 -6.36 6.89
CA GLU A 185 -7.91 -5.50 5.74
C GLU A 185 -7.50 -4.02 5.86
N GLY A 186 -6.98 -3.58 7.01
CA GLY A 186 -6.45 -2.24 7.23
C GLY A 186 -7.41 -1.11 6.81
N PRO A 187 -6.88 0.12 6.56
CA PRO A 187 -5.46 0.48 6.58
C PRO A 187 -4.99 0.99 7.93
N GLU A 188 -3.67 1.04 8.09
CA GLU A 188 -3.02 1.99 8.99
C GLU A 188 -2.50 3.19 8.20
N THR A 189 -2.59 4.39 8.78
CA THR A 189 -2.20 5.61 8.09
C THR A 189 -1.45 6.56 9.02
N ILE A 190 -0.29 7.02 8.56
CA ILE A 190 0.53 8.04 9.21
C ILE A 190 0.58 9.29 8.33
N THR A 191 0.30 10.47 8.90
CA THR A 191 0.52 11.77 8.25
C THR A 191 1.66 12.52 8.94
N ILE A 192 2.60 13.02 8.13
CA ILE A 192 3.74 13.86 8.54
C ILE A 192 3.50 15.26 7.97
N ARG A 193 3.43 16.28 8.82
CA ARG A 193 3.14 17.66 8.36
C ARG A 193 4.37 18.54 8.22
N ARG A 194 5.48 18.19 8.87
CA ARG A 194 6.76 18.90 8.76
C ARG A 194 7.88 17.88 8.56
N VAL A 195 8.12 17.51 7.31
CA VAL A 195 9.29 16.69 6.98
C VAL A 195 10.53 17.56 7.13
N ASP A 196 11.45 17.13 8.00
CA ASP A 196 12.79 17.69 8.09
C ASP A 196 13.66 17.07 6.97
N PRO A 197 14.19 17.88 6.02
CA PRO A 197 14.96 17.41 4.88
C PRO A 197 16.27 16.70 5.24
N GLU A 198 16.88 17.08 6.37
CA GLU A 198 18.11 16.48 6.88
C GLU A 198 17.83 15.27 7.79
N GLY A 199 16.55 15.00 8.05
CA GLY A 199 16.11 13.88 8.86
C GLY A 199 16.41 12.54 8.20
N ARG A 200 16.89 11.60 9.02
CA ARG A 200 16.99 10.19 8.63
C ARG A 200 15.79 9.42 9.17
N TYR A 201 15.02 8.82 8.29
CA TYR A 201 13.78 8.12 8.65
C TYR A 201 13.80 6.65 8.24
N SER A 202 13.03 5.84 8.94
CA SER A 202 12.78 4.46 8.59
C SER A 202 11.31 4.12 8.79
N PHE A 203 10.75 3.35 7.87
CA PHE A 203 9.40 2.80 7.98
C PHE A 203 9.45 1.28 8.00
N PHE A 204 8.77 0.71 8.98
CA PHE A 204 8.63 -0.73 9.17
C PHE A 204 7.16 -1.11 9.27
N VAL A 205 6.87 -2.36 8.91
CA VAL A 205 5.59 -3.01 9.21
C VAL A 205 5.87 -4.16 10.16
N HIS A 206 5.15 -4.21 11.27
CA HIS A 206 5.26 -5.26 12.26
C HIS A 206 4.03 -6.17 12.21
N ASP A 207 4.23 -7.49 12.14
CA ASP A 207 3.18 -8.48 12.31
C ASP A 207 2.88 -8.65 13.81
N TYR A 208 1.95 -7.84 14.31
CA TYR A 208 1.58 -7.85 15.72
C TYR A 208 0.84 -9.13 16.11
N THR A 209 0.05 -9.66 15.18
CA THR A 209 -0.67 -10.93 15.31
C THR A 209 0.31 -12.05 15.66
N HIS A 210 1.45 -12.12 14.98
CA HIS A 210 2.47 -13.15 15.17
C HIS A 210 3.70 -12.66 15.94
N ARG A 211 3.57 -11.62 16.77
CA ARG A 211 4.71 -10.99 17.48
C ARG A 211 5.60 -11.95 18.30
N GLY A 212 5.05 -13.08 18.76
CA GLY A 212 5.79 -14.13 19.49
C GLY A 212 6.39 -15.24 18.61
N GLN A 213 6.26 -15.17 17.29
CA GLN A 213 6.64 -16.23 16.34
C GLN A 213 7.68 -15.73 15.32
N PRO A 214 8.98 -15.69 15.67
CA PRO A 214 10.02 -15.09 14.83
C PRO A 214 10.25 -15.78 13.48
N SER A 215 9.88 -17.05 13.35
CA SER A 215 9.96 -17.81 12.09
C SER A 215 8.64 -17.84 11.31
N SER A 216 7.65 -17.02 11.68
CA SER A 216 6.36 -16.96 10.97
C SER A 216 6.55 -16.55 9.50
N THR A 217 5.75 -17.14 8.61
CA THR A 217 5.65 -16.73 7.20
C THR A 217 4.37 -15.92 6.92
N ALA A 218 3.62 -15.57 7.97
CA ALA A 218 2.35 -14.87 7.81
C ALA A 218 2.53 -13.49 7.18
N LEU A 219 3.58 -12.74 7.59
CA LEU A 219 3.86 -11.43 7.04
C LEU A 219 4.12 -11.45 5.52
N SER A 220 4.90 -12.40 4.99
CA SER A 220 5.12 -12.52 3.53
C SER A 220 3.85 -12.89 2.75
N LYS A 221 2.87 -13.51 3.43
CA LYS A 221 1.56 -13.89 2.87
C LYS A 221 0.46 -12.85 3.10
N SER A 222 0.76 -11.78 3.83
CA SER A 222 -0.20 -10.74 4.21
C SER A 222 -0.80 -9.95 3.05
N ARG A 223 -0.14 -10.02 1.88
CA ARG A 223 -0.42 -9.14 0.72
C ARG A 223 -0.25 -7.65 1.04
N ALA A 224 0.53 -7.32 2.08
CA ALA A 224 0.74 -5.95 2.52
C ALA A 224 1.40 -5.07 1.45
N ARG A 225 0.96 -3.81 1.40
CA ARG A 225 1.45 -2.78 0.52
C ARG A 225 1.50 -1.45 1.27
N VAL A 226 2.62 -0.76 1.12
CA VAL A 226 2.80 0.60 1.65
C VAL A 226 2.78 1.59 0.51
N MET A 227 1.93 2.60 0.60
CA MET A 227 1.78 3.68 -0.37
C MET A 227 2.21 4.99 0.26
N VAL A 228 3.09 5.73 -0.40
CA VAL A 228 3.56 7.04 0.06
C VAL A 228 2.98 8.11 -0.84
N PHE A 229 2.14 8.98 -0.28
CA PHE A 229 1.53 10.12 -0.95
C PHE A 229 2.21 11.42 -0.51
N GLY A 230 2.43 12.31 -1.46
CA GLY A 230 3.06 13.62 -1.25
C GLY A 230 3.03 14.43 -2.54
N ASN A 231 3.23 15.75 -2.46
CA ASN A 231 3.18 16.63 -3.64
C ASN A 231 1.93 16.43 -4.51
N GLY A 232 0.78 16.15 -3.88
CA GLY A 232 -0.50 15.94 -4.57
C GLY A 232 -0.61 14.67 -5.42
N ARG A 233 0.32 13.71 -5.28
CA ARG A 233 0.35 12.45 -6.05
C ARG A 233 0.76 11.24 -5.20
N LEU A 234 0.61 10.05 -5.76
CA LEU A 234 1.25 8.83 -5.25
C LEU A 234 2.72 8.84 -5.67
N LEU A 235 3.64 8.84 -4.70
CA LEU A 235 5.09 8.90 -4.91
C LEU A 235 5.69 7.51 -5.04
N HIS A 236 5.37 6.62 -4.08
CA HIS A 236 5.96 5.28 -4.00
C HIS A 236 4.92 4.22 -3.63
N VAL A 237 5.16 3.01 -4.12
CA VAL A 237 4.43 1.80 -3.74
C VAL A 237 5.45 0.72 -3.41
N PHE A 238 5.48 0.29 -2.15
CA PHE A 238 6.27 -0.84 -1.69
C PHE A 238 5.35 -2.02 -1.42
N ARG A 239 5.82 -3.23 -1.72
CA ARG A 239 5.05 -4.46 -1.48
C ARG A 239 5.87 -5.38 -0.60
N VAL A 240 5.18 -6.09 0.28
CA VAL A 240 5.83 -7.09 1.13
C VAL A 240 6.51 -8.14 0.26
N PRO A 241 7.73 -8.59 0.59
CA PRO A 241 8.37 -9.71 -0.09
C PRO A 241 7.44 -10.92 -0.09
N SER A 242 7.31 -11.57 -1.25
CA SER A 242 6.39 -12.70 -1.44
C SER A 242 6.83 -13.99 -0.73
N GLN A 243 8.06 -14.03 -0.24
CA GLN A 243 8.66 -15.16 0.45
C GLN A 243 9.58 -14.68 1.57
N GLY A 244 9.76 -15.54 2.56
CA GLY A 244 10.62 -15.31 3.72
C GLY A 244 9.86 -15.43 5.03
N GLN A 245 10.66 -15.56 6.09
CA GLN A 245 10.21 -15.63 7.48
C GLN A 245 10.56 -14.33 8.19
N GLY A 246 9.80 -14.01 9.22
CA GLY A 246 10.01 -12.83 10.02
C GLY A 246 8.69 -12.19 10.46
N ARG A 247 8.81 -11.30 11.42
CA ARG A 247 7.70 -10.52 11.98
C ARG A 247 7.81 -9.05 11.63
N VAL A 248 8.95 -8.61 11.09
CA VAL A 248 9.20 -7.23 10.73
C VAL A 248 9.54 -7.15 9.25
N TRP A 249 8.83 -6.30 8.53
CA TRP A 249 9.17 -5.90 7.19
C TRP A 249 9.79 -4.50 7.23
N GLU A 250 11.07 -4.42 6.92
CA GLU A 250 11.76 -3.17 6.66
C GLU A 250 11.40 -2.68 5.26
N VAL A 251 10.60 -1.62 5.20
CA VAL A 251 9.95 -1.18 3.96
C VAL A 251 10.87 -0.26 3.19
N PHE A 252 11.19 0.89 3.79
CA PHE A 252 12.03 1.91 3.21
C PHE A 252 12.75 2.71 4.30
N SER A 253 13.83 3.37 3.88
CA SER A 253 14.51 4.41 4.65
C SER A 253 14.51 5.71 3.83
N VAL A 254 14.63 6.85 4.53
CA VAL A 254 14.83 8.16 3.91
C VAL A 254 16.10 8.77 4.47
N GLU A 255 17.01 9.18 3.59
CA GLU A 255 18.25 9.87 3.93
C GLU A 255 18.52 10.96 2.88
N ALA A 256 18.85 12.18 3.32
CA ALA A 256 19.04 13.34 2.43
C ALA A 256 17.86 13.55 1.46
N GLY A 257 16.62 13.36 1.95
CA GLY A 257 15.40 13.43 1.15
C GLY A 257 15.16 12.27 0.18
N GLU A 258 16.12 11.34 0.00
CA GLU A 258 15.98 10.19 -0.89
C GLU A 258 15.27 9.02 -0.22
N VAL A 259 14.22 8.51 -0.85
CA VAL A 259 13.54 7.28 -0.40
C VAL A 259 14.22 6.05 -0.99
N ARG A 260 14.73 5.16 -0.14
CA ARG A 260 15.35 3.88 -0.53
C ARG A 260 14.52 2.70 -0.03
N GLY A 261 13.99 1.91 -0.95
CA GLY A 261 13.30 0.66 -0.63
C GLY A 261 14.28 -0.39 -0.12
N GLN A 262 13.91 -1.07 0.97
CA GLN A 262 14.75 -2.08 1.63
C GLN A 262 14.23 -3.50 1.34
N GLY A 263 12.92 -3.73 1.47
CA GLY A 263 12.29 -4.99 1.07
C GLY A 263 12.75 -6.22 1.86
N ARG A 264 13.14 -6.07 3.13
CA ARG A 264 13.72 -7.16 3.94
C ARG A 264 12.75 -7.61 5.04
N LEU A 265 12.61 -8.93 5.20
CA LEU A 265 11.91 -9.56 6.33
C LEU A 265 12.90 -9.95 7.43
N ARG A 266 12.53 -9.76 8.70
CA ARG A 266 13.34 -10.07 9.90
C ARG A 266 12.50 -10.61 11.06
#